data_AF-A0A642UJE8-F1
#
_entry.id   AF-A0A642UJE8-F1
#
_cell.length_a   1.000
_cell.length_b   1.000
_cell.length_c   1.000
_cell.angle_alpha   90.00
_cell.angle_beta   90.00
_cell.angle_gamma   90.00
#
_symmetry.space_group_name_H-M   'P 1'
#
loop_
_entity.id
_entity.type
_entity.pdbx_description
1 polymer ?
#
loop_
_entity_poly.entity_id
_entity_poly.type
_entity_poly.pdbx_seq_one_letter_code
_entity_poly.pdbx_strand_id
1 'polypeptide(L)'
;MFNHEQKYINYTLIDMFKVLDLDSDEPVFTISILKAHMMRLVLALITPFVFLAHQWNKFWSNVEFYFNAILWMSNDDVSCCARQPTKSGVFAWLNNILGYYVNYIWVIPRNIHKIYAAKKDPRGLKNLQYVMPQLNASSVACVFEYPMVDLKKPADSPKPYLDADKRYVEPSKEELEEAEQLHVMYKEEFDKRRNVETVKYLRHVGKLVTWMCLNSSVTELVIYERTGTLGKSVDEIKEAVLIGLSQMICFCDSFEMQDLSRLVPKIVVDIDGEQHDVSAQYPMIGLVDVKPSKEFIVKFVDENSDHDTLKPSELIMIMSPETKLFGYSSCAEYGDHDVTISNCVDFSFGSVVKAILLFHMNGGGRGRL
;
A
#
# COMPACT_ATOMS: atom_id res chain seq x y z
N MET A 1 -7.34 -15.53 -7.49
CA MET A 1 -6.95 -16.97 -7.41
C MET A 1 -6.53 -17.42 -6.00
N PHE A 2 -6.15 -16.51 -5.10
CA PHE A 2 -5.66 -16.81 -3.74
C PHE A 2 -6.70 -17.35 -2.73
N ASN A 3 -7.99 -17.02 -2.88
CA ASN A 3 -9.03 -17.43 -1.91
C ASN A 3 -9.47 -18.90 -2.02
N HIS A 4 -9.24 -19.56 -3.15
CA HIS A 4 -9.67 -20.95 -3.31
C HIS A 4 -8.69 -21.95 -2.68
N GLU A 5 -7.38 -21.70 -2.78
CA GLU A 5 -6.35 -22.64 -2.31
C GLU A 5 -6.14 -22.62 -0.80
N GLN A 6 -6.19 -21.45 -0.15
CA GLN A 6 -6.24 -21.35 1.31
C GLN A 6 -7.54 -21.95 1.89
N LYS A 7 -8.66 -21.80 1.17
CA LYS A 7 -9.90 -22.53 1.49
C LYS A 7 -9.69 -24.03 1.45
N TYR A 8 -9.03 -24.58 0.42
CA TYR A 8 -8.80 -26.02 0.31
C TYR A 8 -7.96 -26.58 1.46
N ILE A 9 -6.91 -25.87 1.90
CA ILE A 9 -6.08 -26.28 3.05
C ILE A 9 -6.89 -26.20 4.36
N ASN A 10 -7.68 -25.14 4.55
CA ASN A 10 -8.54 -25.01 5.73
C ASN A 10 -9.70 -26.02 5.72
N TYR A 11 -10.33 -26.32 4.59
CA TYR A 11 -11.37 -27.34 4.48
C TYR A 11 -10.83 -28.74 4.75
N THR A 12 -9.63 -29.07 4.25
CA THR A 12 -9.00 -30.37 4.56
C THR A 12 -8.60 -30.49 6.03
N LEU A 13 -8.16 -29.41 6.68
CA LEU A 13 -7.92 -29.39 8.12
C LEU A 13 -9.22 -29.51 8.93
N ILE A 14 -10.29 -28.79 8.56
CA ILE A 14 -11.60 -28.83 9.22
C ILE A 14 -12.26 -30.21 9.05
N ASP A 15 -12.20 -30.83 7.87
CA ASP A 15 -12.71 -32.17 7.66
C ASP A 15 -11.87 -33.23 8.41
N MET A 16 -10.56 -33.02 8.59
CA MET A 16 -9.74 -33.86 9.48
C MET A 16 -10.15 -33.72 10.95
N PHE A 17 -10.48 -32.52 11.42
CA PHE A 17 -10.98 -32.30 12.77
C PHE A 17 -12.38 -32.90 12.99
N LYS A 18 -13.26 -32.86 11.98
CA LYS A 18 -14.58 -33.53 12.03
C LYS A 18 -14.48 -35.06 12.07
N VAL A 19 -13.47 -35.65 11.43
CA VAL A 19 -13.20 -37.10 11.54
C VAL A 19 -12.62 -37.48 12.90
N LEU A 20 -12.11 -36.50 13.66
CA LEU A 20 -11.58 -36.65 15.02
C LEU A 20 -12.57 -36.21 16.12
N ASP A 21 -13.72 -35.63 15.77
CA ASP A 21 -14.81 -35.41 16.74
C ASP A 21 -15.36 -36.77 17.14
N LEU A 22 -14.88 -37.23 18.29
CA LEU A 22 -15.24 -38.48 18.98
C LEU A 22 -16.65 -38.46 19.59
N ASP A 23 -17.49 -37.49 19.20
CA ASP A 23 -18.85 -37.30 19.72
C ASP A 23 -19.93 -38.03 18.90
N SER A 24 -19.56 -38.80 17.87
CA SER A 24 -20.51 -39.71 17.23
C SER A 24 -20.56 -41.05 17.99
N ASP A 25 -21.74 -41.44 18.45
CA ASP A 25 -22.08 -42.74 19.09
C ASP A 25 -21.78 -44.00 18.23
N GLU A 26 -21.03 -43.86 17.13
CA GLU A 26 -20.68 -44.97 16.24
C GLU A 26 -19.33 -45.61 16.60
N PRO A 27 -19.21 -46.95 16.56
CA PRO A 27 -17.98 -47.64 16.90
C PRO A 27 -16.86 -47.31 15.90
N VAL A 28 -15.84 -46.60 16.37
CA VAL A 28 -14.66 -46.24 15.56
C VAL A 28 -13.83 -47.49 15.28
N PHE A 29 -13.87 -47.99 14.06
CA PHE A 29 -13.07 -49.12 13.61
C PHE A 29 -11.58 -48.75 13.45
N THR A 30 -10.67 -49.66 13.81
CA THR A 30 -9.21 -49.49 13.73
C THR A 30 -8.71 -49.11 12.33
N ILE A 31 -9.41 -49.57 11.28
CA ILE A 31 -9.11 -49.27 9.87
C ILE A 31 -9.32 -47.77 9.58
N SER A 32 -10.33 -47.14 10.18
CA SER A 32 -10.62 -45.70 10.02
C SER A 32 -9.51 -44.85 10.65
N ILE A 33 -9.02 -45.26 11.83
CA ILE A 33 -7.89 -44.63 12.52
C ILE A 33 -6.60 -44.74 11.69
N LEU A 34 -6.33 -45.93 11.13
CA LEU A 34 -5.18 -46.17 10.26
C LEU A 34 -5.24 -45.32 8.98
N LYS A 35 -6.41 -45.24 8.34
CA LYS A 35 -6.63 -44.41 7.14
C LYS A 35 -6.38 -42.93 7.42
N ALA A 36 -6.87 -42.41 8.56
CA ALA A 36 -6.63 -41.04 8.98
C ALA A 36 -5.13 -40.78 9.26
N HIS A 37 -4.44 -41.71 9.90
CA HIS A 37 -2.99 -41.61 10.14
C HIS A 37 -2.17 -41.62 8.84
N MET A 38 -2.53 -42.48 7.89
CA MET A 38 -1.87 -42.52 6.58
C MET A 38 -2.13 -41.24 5.78
N MET A 39 -3.36 -40.71 5.79
CA MET A 39 -3.63 -39.39 5.18
C MET A 39 -2.83 -38.27 5.85
N ARG A 40 -2.71 -38.27 7.19
CA ARG A 40 -1.89 -37.30 7.92
C ARG A 40 -0.43 -37.39 7.54
N LEU A 41 0.11 -38.60 7.38
CA LEU A 41 1.50 -38.82 6.98
C LEU A 41 1.74 -38.36 5.53
N VAL A 42 0.81 -38.65 4.62
CA VAL A 42 0.85 -38.16 3.23
C VAL A 42 0.74 -36.64 3.17
N LEU A 43 -0.19 -36.02 3.92
CA LEU A 43 -0.34 -34.57 3.97
C LEU A 43 0.90 -33.90 4.57
N ALA A 44 1.44 -34.45 5.67
CA ALA A 44 2.67 -33.97 6.29
C ALA A 44 3.89 -34.09 5.38
N LEU A 45 3.93 -35.09 4.49
CA LEU A 45 4.96 -35.22 3.47
C LEU A 45 4.77 -34.22 2.32
N ILE A 46 3.54 -34.03 1.81
CA ILE A 46 3.27 -33.19 0.63
C ILE A 46 3.32 -31.69 0.97
N THR A 47 2.80 -31.28 2.13
CA THR A 47 2.72 -29.88 2.55
C THR A 47 4.05 -29.12 2.46
N PRO A 48 5.20 -29.65 2.95
CA PRO A 48 6.47 -28.94 2.82
C PRO A 48 6.92 -28.79 1.36
N PHE A 49 6.65 -29.75 0.48
CA PHE A 49 6.99 -29.61 -0.95
C PHE A 49 6.13 -28.57 -1.65
N VAL A 50 4.83 -28.55 -1.37
CA VAL A 50 3.91 -27.52 -1.91
C VAL A 50 4.32 -26.14 -1.40
N PHE A 51 4.63 -26.03 -0.11
CA PHE A 51 5.12 -24.79 0.48
C PHE A 51 6.44 -24.34 -0.14
N LEU A 52 7.42 -25.24 -0.29
CA LEU A 52 8.70 -24.94 -0.92
C LEU A 52 8.54 -24.52 -2.38
N ALA A 53 7.73 -25.25 -3.17
CA ALA A 53 7.44 -24.89 -4.55
C ALA A 53 6.78 -23.50 -4.65
N HIS A 54 5.86 -23.19 -3.73
CA HIS A 54 5.24 -21.87 -3.65
C HIS A 54 6.26 -20.77 -3.32
N GLN A 55 7.11 -20.97 -2.30
CA GLN A 55 8.17 -20.01 -1.97
C GLN A 55 9.17 -19.84 -3.12
N TRP A 56 9.48 -20.92 -3.83
CA TRP A 56 10.37 -20.93 -4.99
C TRP A 56 9.78 -20.11 -6.14
N ASN A 57 8.51 -20.32 -6.48
CA ASN A 57 7.82 -19.52 -7.50
C ASN A 57 7.75 -18.04 -7.12
N LYS A 58 7.46 -17.73 -5.85
CA LYS A 58 7.46 -16.35 -5.34
C LYS A 58 8.86 -15.71 -5.42
N PHE A 59 9.91 -16.47 -5.12
CA PHE A 59 11.29 -16.03 -5.26
C PHE A 59 11.63 -15.69 -6.71
N TRP A 60 11.39 -16.60 -7.65
CA TRP A 60 11.68 -16.35 -9.07
C TRP A 60 10.86 -15.22 -9.67
N SER A 61 9.58 -15.11 -9.31
CA SER A 61 8.75 -13.99 -9.74
C SER A 61 9.31 -12.64 -9.26
N ASN A 62 9.85 -12.58 -8.04
CA ASN A 62 10.51 -11.37 -7.54
C ASN A 62 11.84 -11.10 -8.25
N VAL A 63 12.64 -12.14 -8.53
CA VAL A 63 13.91 -12.01 -9.26
C VAL A 63 13.64 -11.48 -10.67
N GLU A 64 12.68 -12.07 -11.38
CA GLU A 64 12.24 -11.63 -12.70
C GLU A 64 11.79 -10.17 -12.68
N PHE A 65 10.95 -9.79 -11.72
CA PHE A 65 10.52 -8.41 -11.54
C PHE A 65 11.71 -7.44 -11.41
N TYR A 66 12.66 -7.71 -10.50
CA TYR A 66 13.80 -6.82 -10.30
C TYR A 66 14.72 -6.78 -11.52
N PHE A 67 14.92 -7.91 -12.18
CA PHE A 67 15.71 -7.98 -13.40
C PHE A 67 15.09 -7.14 -14.52
N ASN A 68 13.79 -7.28 -14.75
CA ASN A 68 13.05 -6.49 -15.73
C ASN A 68 13.05 -5.00 -15.38
N ALA A 69 12.91 -4.64 -14.11
CA ALA A 69 12.99 -3.25 -13.65
C ALA A 69 14.38 -2.63 -13.90
N ILE A 70 15.46 -3.37 -13.61
CA ILE A 70 16.83 -2.91 -13.89
C ILE A 70 17.02 -2.72 -15.39
N LEU A 71 16.58 -3.67 -16.20
CA LEU A 71 16.69 -3.57 -17.67
C LEU A 71 15.90 -2.39 -18.21
N TRP A 72 14.67 -2.18 -17.73
CA TRP A 72 13.84 -1.06 -18.13
C TRP A 72 14.50 0.28 -17.79
N MET A 73 14.91 0.48 -16.53
CA MET A 73 15.60 1.72 -16.12
C MET A 73 16.88 1.94 -16.92
N SER A 74 17.62 0.86 -17.21
CA SER A 74 18.87 0.95 -17.95
C SER A 74 18.64 1.29 -19.42
N ASN A 75 17.60 0.74 -20.03
CA ASN A 75 17.20 1.08 -21.39
C ASN A 75 16.79 2.56 -21.48
N ASP A 76 16.04 3.05 -20.51
CA ASP A 76 15.60 4.46 -20.46
C ASP A 76 16.79 5.42 -20.33
N ASP A 77 17.68 5.18 -19.35
CA ASP A 77 18.90 5.97 -19.12
C ASP A 77 19.83 5.95 -20.36
N VAL A 78 20.03 4.79 -20.99
CA VAL A 78 20.90 4.64 -22.17
C VAL A 78 20.27 5.30 -23.40
N SER A 79 18.96 5.18 -23.59
CA SER A 79 18.24 5.80 -24.72
C SER A 79 18.33 7.33 -24.67
N CYS A 80 18.26 7.93 -23.47
CA CYS A 80 18.45 9.37 -23.28
C CYS A 80 19.89 9.83 -23.60
N CYS A 81 20.88 8.94 -23.46
CA CYS A 81 22.29 9.23 -23.73
C CYS A 81 22.72 8.90 -25.17
N ALA A 82 21.94 8.08 -25.88
CA ALA A 82 22.22 7.68 -27.25
C ALA A 82 21.95 8.85 -28.21
N ARG A 83 23.00 9.62 -28.54
CA ARG A 83 22.94 10.62 -29.61
C ARG A 83 22.60 9.94 -30.94
N GLN A 84 21.65 10.50 -31.68
CA GLN A 84 21.37 10.08 -33.05
C GLN A 84 22.66 10.16 -33.89
N PRO A 85 22.96 9.15 -34.73
CA PRO A 85 24.19 9.10 -35.48
C PRO A 85 24.25 10.26 -36.49
N THR A 86 25.16 11.21 -36.27
CA THR A 86 25.39 12.35 -37.17
C THR A 86 26.32 12.03 -38.34
N LYS A 87 26.94 10.84 -38.37
CA LYS A 87 27.86 10.42 -39.44
C LYS A 87 27.55 8.99 -39.89
N SER A 88 27.39 8.81 -41.20
CA SER A 88 27.23 7.51 -41.85
C SER A 88 28.58 6.84 -42.09
N GLY A 89 28.78 5.62 -41.58
CA GLY A 89 29.95 4.79 -41.86
C GLY A 89 30.02 3.57 -40.94
N VAL A 90 30.63 2.47 -41.41
CA VAL A 90 30.71 1.19 -40.66
C VAL A 90 31.45 1.37 -39.32
N PHE A 91 32.51 2.17 -39.28
CA PHE A 91 33.23 2.50 -38.05
C PHE A 91 32.42 3.37 -37.08
N ALA A 92 31.60 4.30 -37.60
CA ALA A 92 30.70 5.09 -36.78
C ALA A 92 29.59 4.20 -36.17
N TRP A 93 29.08 3.26 -36.96
CA TRP A 93 28.11 2.25 -36.50
C TRP A 93 28.70 1.34 -35.41
N LEU A 94 29.91 0.80 -35.62
CA LEU A 94 30.61 -0.02 -34.62
C LEU A 94 30.88 0.75 -33.32
N ASN A 95 31.38 1.99 -33.41
CA ASN A 95 31.61 2.82 -32.23
C ASN A 95 30.32 3.16 -31.49
N ASN A 96 29.21 3.34 -32.20
CA ASN A 96 27.90 3.59 -31.58
C ASN A 96 27.36 2.34 -30.88
N ILE A 97 27.50 1.16 -31.48
CA ILE A 97 27.12 -0.11 -30.84
C ILE A 97 27.98 -0.37 -29.61
N LEU A 98 29.30 -0.19 -29.74
CA LEU A 98 30.22 -0.38 -28.62
C LEU A 98 29.92 0.61 -27.50
N GLY A 99 29.71 1.89 -27.82
CA GLY A 99 29.31 2.92 -26.87
C GLY A 99 27.98 2.61 -26.19
N TYR A 100 27.00 2.10 -26.94
CA TYR A 100 25.71 1.67 -26.42
C TYR A 100 25.87 0.55 -25.37
N TYR A 101 26.60 -0.52 -25.68
CA TYR A 101 26.82 -1.62 -24.74
C TYR A 101 27.75 -1.26 -23.57
N VAL A 102 28.77 -0.41 -23.79
CA VAL A 102 29.63 0.09 -22.70
C VAL A 102 28.84 0.94 -21.71
N ASN A 103 27.84 1.70 -22.16
CA ASN A 103 26.98 2.45 -21.25
C ASN A 103 26.19 1.54 -20.31
N TYR A 104 25.73 0.36 -20.75
CA TYR A 104 25.07 -0.60 -19.85
C TYR A 104 25.96 -1.06 -18.69
N ILE A 105 27.27 -1.22 -18.92
CA ILE A 105 28.23 -1.63 -17.89
C ILE A 105 28.23 -0.63 -16.72
N TRP A 106 28.04 0.66 -17.00
CA TRP A 106 27.99 1.72 -15.99
C TRP A 106 26.59 1.94 -15.40
N VAL A 107 25.55 1.79 -16.23
CA VAL A 107 24.17 2.09 -15.85
C VAL A 107 23.56 0.97 -14.99
N ILE A 108 23.83 -0.31 -15.29
CA ILE A 108 23.26 -1.44 -14.57
C ILE A 108 23.62 -1.42 -13.07
N PRO A 109 24.90 -1.28 -12.65
CA PRO A 109 25.26 -1.21 -11.23
C PRO A 109 24.59 -0.04 -10.52
N ARG A 110 24.47 1.12 -11.19
CA ARG A 110 23.78 2.30 -10.66
C ARG A 110 22.30 2.01 -10.42
N ASN A 111 21.62 1.35 -11.35
CA ASN A 111 20.19 1.03 -11.24
C ASN A 111 19.91 -0.08 -10.21
N ILE A 112 20.82 -1.05 -10.07
CA ILE A 112 20.80 -2.01 -8.94
C ILE A 112 20.87 -1.24 -7.61
N HIS A 113 21.78 -0.28 -7.50
CA HIS A 113 21.91 0.53 -6.29
C HIS A 113 20.66 1.38 -6.02
N LYS A 114 20.06 2.02 -7.04
CA LYS A 114 18.78 2.74 -6.92
C LYS A 114 17.68 1.86 -6.32
N ILE A 115 17.48 0.65 -6.87
CA ILE A 115 16.46 -0.29 -6.37
C ILE A 115 16.75 -0.73 -4.93
N TYR A 116 18.01 -0.96 -4.58
CA TYR A 116 18.37 -1.30 -3.21
C TYR A 116 18.12 -0.13 -2.23
N ALA A 117 18.45 1.09 -2.65
CA ALA A 117 18.20 2.31 -1.89
C ALA A 117 16.69 2.57 -1.69
N ALA A 118 15.83 2.19 -2.64
CA ALA A 118 14.37 2.32 -2.56
C ALA A 118 13.74 1.55 -1.40
N LYS A 119 14.44 0.57 -0.80
CA LYS A 119 13.95 -0.14 0.38
C LYS A 119 13.85 0.74 1.63
N LYS A 120 14.48 1.92 1.63
CA LYS A 120 14.47 2.86 2.74
C LYS A 120 13.77 4.15 2.32
N ASP A 121 13.16 4.83 3.28
CA ASP A 121 12.60 6.16 3.04
C ASP A 121 13.71 7.13 2.59
N PRO A 122 13.47 7.93 1.55
CA PRO A 122 14.46 8.85 1.02
C PRO A 122 14.72 9.97 2.04
N ARG A 123 16.00 10.33 2.20
CA ARG A 123 16.43 11.43 3.08
C ARG A 123 16.91 12.59 2.22
N GLY A 124 16.16 13.68 2.20
CA GLY A 124 16.47 14.86 1.39
C GLY A 124 16.00 14.72 -0.07
N LEU A 125 15.98 15.85 -0.78
CA LEU A 125 15.44 15.96 -2.13
C LEU A 125 16.25 15.20 -3.17
N LYS A 126 17.59 15.27 -3.15
CA LYS A 126 18.46 14.58 -4.13
C LYS A 126 18.28 13.06 -4.06
N ASN A 127 18.17 12.50 -2.86
CA ASN A 127 17.94 11.07 -2.69
C ASN A 127 16.56 10.65 -3.18
N LEU A 128 15.53 11.46 -2.92
CA LEU A 128 14.20 11.21 -3.49
C LEU A 128 14.28 11.18 -5.02
N GLN A 129 14.84 12.22 -5.65
CA GLN A 129 14.96 12.32 -7.11
C GLN A 129 15.86 11.24 -7.73
N TYR A 130 16.89 10.79 -7.00
CA TYR A 130 17.78 9.73 -7.47
C TYR A 130 17.10 8.36 -7.51
N VAL A 131 16.25 8.07 -6.52
CA VAL A 131 15.64 6.75 -6.34
C VAL A 131 14.26 6.65 -6.98
N MET A 132 13.46 7.72 -6.92
CA MET A 132 12.10 7.75 -7.43
C MET A 132 12.11 7.80 -8.97
N PRO A 133 11.53 6.80 -9.66
CA PRO A 133 11.36 6.88 -11.11
C PRO A 133 10.40 8.02 -11.45
N GLN A 134 10.66 8.73 -12.55
CA GLN A 134 9.70 9.71 -13.07
C GLN A 134 8.41 8.99 -13.44
N LEU A 135 7.27 9.45 -12.93
CA LEU A 135 5.99 8.83 -13.21
C LEU A 135 5.33 9.62 -14.34
N ASN A 136 4.87 8.94 -15.39
CA ASN A 136 4.15 9.57 -16.51
C ASN A 136 2.64 9.43 -16.33
N ALA A 137 2.16 9.68 -15.11
CA ALA A 137 0.76 9.69 -14.75
C ALA A 137 0.40 11.03 -14.10
N SER A 138 -0.75 11.58 -14.48
CA SER A 138 -1.34 12.81 -13.98
C SER A 138 -2.22 12.59 -12.74
N SER A 139 -2.84 11.41 -12.62
CA SER A 139 -3.71 11.03 -11.50
C SER A 139 -3.33 9.66 -10.94
N VAL A 140 -3.15 9.61 -9.62
CA VAL A 140 -2.81 8.39 -8.87
C VAL A 140 -3.86 8.16 -7.79
N ALA A 141 -4.36 6.94 -7.66
CA ALA A 141 -5.21 6.53 -6.56
C ALA A 141 -4.47 5.60 -5.59
N CYS A 142 -4.76 5.75 -4.31
CA CYS A 142 -4.25 4.89 -3.25
C CYS A 142 -5.40 4.39 -2.38
N VAL A 143 -5.62 3.08 -2.40
CA VAL A 143 -6.65 2.38 -1.62
C VAL A 143 -5.98 1.88 -0.33
N PHE A 144 -6.35 2.46 0.80
CA PHE A 144 -5.85 2.04 2.11
C PHE A 144 -6.87 1.15 2.81
N GLU A 145 -6.39 0.04 3.36
CA GLU A 145 -7.16 -0.75 4.32
C GLU A 145 -6.35 -0.92 5.61
N TYR A 146 -6.98 -0.51 6.72
CA TYR A 146 -6.43 -0.74 8.05
C TYR A 146 -6.85 -2.11 8.56
N PRO A 147 -5.94 -2.86 9.20
CA PRO A 147 -6.36 -4.00 9.99
C PRO A 147 -7.31 -3.46 11.07
N MET A 148 -8.55 -3.97 11.08
CA MET A 148 -9.49 -3.64 12.15
C MET A 148 -8.86 -3.98 13.49
N VAL A 149 -9.16 -3.16 14.51
CA VAL A 149 -8.65 -3.41 15.85
C VAL A 149 -9.33 -4.67 16.39
N ASP A 150 -8.61 -5.79 16.32
CA ASP A 150 -9.05 -7.08 16.87
C ASP A 150 -8.96 -7.03 18.40
N LEU A 151 -10.01 -6.47 18.99
CA LEU A 151 -10.24 -6.42 20.42
C LEU A 151 -11.49 -7.24 20.71
N LYS A 152 -11.32 -8.36 21.42
CA LYS A 152 -12.44 -9.24 21.80
C LYS A 152 -13.38 -8.45 22.70
N LYS A 153 -14.61 -8.21 22.20
CA LYS A 153 -15.65 -7.52 22.96
C LYS A 153 -15.88 -8.27 24.29
N PRO A 154 -15.97 -7.58 25.44
CA PRO A 154 -16.36 -8.19 26.70
C PRO A 154 -17.75 -8.81 26.56
N ALA A 155 -18.06 -9.79 27.41
CA ALA A 155 -19.38 -10.39 27.48
C ALA A 155 -20.44 -9.30 27.72
N ASP A 156 -21.63 -9.47 27.17
CA ASP A 156 -22.72 -8.52 27.41
C ASP A 156 -23.08 -8.52 28.91
N SER A 157 -23.52 -7.36 29.42
CA SER A 157 -23.92 -7.20 30.82
C SER A 157 -24.88 -8.31 31.26
N PRO A 158 -24.70 -8.87 32.48
CA PRO A 158 -25.53 -9.95 32.96
C PRO A 158 -27.00 -9.52 32.96
N LYS A 159 -27.85 -10.36 32.36
CA LYS A 159 -29.29 -10.12 32.28
C LYS A 159 -29.99 -10.99 33.31
N PRO A 160 -31.17 -10.56 33.81
CA PRO A 160 -31.98 -11.42 34.66
C PRO A 160 -32.31 -12.74 33.95
N TYR A 161 -32.24 -13.84 34.71
CA TYR A 161 -32.49 -15.17 34.18
C TYR A 161 -33.36 -15.99 35.14
N LEU A 162 -33.90 -17.10 34.60
CA LEU A 162 -34.65 -18.08 35.36
C LEU A 162 -33.69 -19.20 35.77
N ASP A 163 -33.54 -19.41 37.07
CA ASP A 163 -32.72 -20.49 37.62
C ASP A 163 -33.40 -21.87 37.39
N ALA A 164 -32.67 -22.96 37.62
CA ALA A 164 -33.14 -24.34 37.47
C ALA A 164 -34.46 -24.62 38.23
N ASP A 165 -34.69 -23.91 39.33
CA ASP A 165 -35.91 -23.96 40.13
C ASP A 165 -37.04 -23.02 39.65
N LYS A 166 -36.91 -22.45 38.44
CA LYS A 166 -37.84 -21.48 37.85
C LYS A 166 -38.08 -20.24 38.71
N ARG A 167 -37.07 -19.85 39.50
CA ARG A 167 -37.07 -18.59 40.25
C ARG A 167 -36.38 -17.52 39.43
N TYR A 168 -36.95 -16.32 39.45
CA TYR A 168 -36.35 -15.15 38.82
C TYR A 168 -35.16 -14.70 39.67
N VAL A 169 -33.97 -14.68 39.06
CA VAL A 169 -32.73 -14.22 39.70
C VAL A 169 -32.27 -12.96 39.00
N GLU A 170 -32.23 -11.86 39.77
CA GLU A 170 -31.61 -10.61 39.32
C GLU A 170 -30.10 -10.69 39.52
N PRO A 171 -29.30 -10.18 38.57
CA PRO A 171 -27.86 -10.05 38.75
C PRO A 171 -27.56 -9.20 39.98
N SER A 172 -26.49 -9.54 40.69
CA SER A 172 -26.03 -8.72 41.82
C SER A 172 -25.52 -7.37 41.33
N LYS A 173 -25.55 -6.36 42.22
CA LYS A 173 -24.98 -5.03 41.91
C LYS A 173 -23.49 -5.11 41.59
N GLU A 174 -22.77 -5.98 42.28
CA GLU A 174 -21.34 -6.20 42.06
C GLU A 174 -21.04 -6.75 40.65
N GLU A 175 -21.83 -7.73 40.18
CA GLU A 175 -21.68 -8.28 38.81
C GLU A 175 -22.03 -7.26 37.72
N LEU A 176 -23.02 -6.40 37.97
CA LEU A 176 -23.37 -5.31 37.04
C LEU A 176 -22.26 -4.25 36.98
N GLU A 177 -21.73 -3.83 38.13
CA GLU A 177 -20.62 -2.88 38.21
C GLU A 177 -19.33 -3.44 37.58
N GLU A 178 -19.03 -4.72 37.78
CA GLU A 178 -17.88 -5.40 37.16
C GLU A 178 -18.02 -5.45 35.63
N ALA A 179 -19.21 -5.81 35.12
CA ALA A 179 -19.46 -5.83 33.69
C ALA A 179 -19.36 -4.43 33.06
N GLU A 180 -19.88 -3.40 33.73
CA GLU A 180 -19.75 -2.00 33.28
C GLU A 180 -18.29 -1.56 33.24
N GLN A 181 -17.50 -1.88 34.27
CA GLN A 181 -16.06 -1.58 34.29
C GLN A 181 -15.32 -2.24 33.13
N LEU A 182 -15.60 -3.51 32.83
CA LEU A 182 -15.01 -4.22 31.69
C LEU A 182 -15.40 -3.57 30.35
N HIS A 183 -16.65 -3.10 30.20
CA HIS A 183 -17.08 -2.37 29.02
C HIS A 183 -16.38 -1.01 28.86
N VAL A 184 -16.19 -0.27 29.95
CA VAL A 184 -15.44 1.00 29.95
C VAL A 184 -13.97 0.75 29.57
N MET A 185 -13.31 -0.21 30.23
CA MET A 185 -11.92 -0.57 29.93
C MET A 185 -11.75 -1.02 28.47
N TYR A 186 -12.68 -1.83 27.96
CA TYR A 186 -12.68 -2.23 26.55
C TYR A 186 -12.79 -1.03 25.61
N LYS A 187 -13.71 -0.11 25.89
CA LYS A 187 -13.90 1.09 25.06
C LYS A 187 -12.67 1.98 25.07
N GLU A 188 -12.09 2.22 26.25
CA GLU A 188 -10.85 3.00 26.37
C GLU A 188 -9.69 2.37 25.60
N GLU A 189 -9.52 1.04 25.70
CA GLU A 189 -8.48 0.33 24.97
C GLU A 189 -8.72 0.35 23.46
N PHE A 190 -9.98 0.19 23.04
CA PHE A 190 -10.38 0.28 21.64
C PHE A 190 -10.09 1.67 21.06
N ASP A 191 -10.54 2.73 21.74
CA ASP A 191 -10.30 4.11 21.33
C ASP A 191 -8.80 4.44 21.28
N LYS A 192 -8.03 3.94 22.25
CA LYS A 192 -6.56 4.08 22.27
C LYS A 192 -5.92 3.41 21.06
N ARG A 193 -6.26 2.15 20.75
CA ARG A 193 -5.70 1.43 19.60
C ARG A 193 -6.12 2.07 18.27
N ARG A 194 -7.38 2.50 18.16
CA ARG A 194 -7.90 3.24 17.00
C ARG A 194 -7.13 4.53 16.77
N ASN A 195 -6.86 5.30 17.83
CA ASN A 195 -6.08 6.53 17.75
C ASN A 195 -4.65 6.28 17.26
N VAL A 196 -3.99 5.22 17.77
CA VAL A 196 -2.64 4.83 17.33
C VAL A 196 -2.61 4.50 15.84
N GLU A 197 -3.52 3.65 15.37
CA GLU A 197 -3.59 3.31 13.94
C GLU A 197 -3.93 4.53 13.08
N THR A 198 -4.77 5.45 13.57
CA THR A 198 -5.07 6.64 12.79
C THR A 198 -3.89 7.61 12.69
N VAL A 199 -3.11 7.79 13.76
CA VAL A 199 -1.88 8.60 13.68
C VAL A 199 -0.87 7.97 12.71
N LYS A 200 -0.76 6.65 12.71
CA LYS A 200 0.07 5.90 11.77
C LYS A 200 -0.41 6.09 10.32
N TYR A 201 -1.71 6.04 10.09
CA TYR A 201 -2.30 6.35 8.79
C TYR A 201 -1.96 7.76 8.31
N LEU A 202 -2.26 8.78 9.13
CA LEU A 202 -1.99 10.17 8.78
C LEU A 202 -0.50 10.38 8.46
N ARG A 203 0.40 9.73 9.20
CA ARG A 203 1.84 9.72 8.89
C ARG A 203 2.14 9.11 7.52
N HIS A 204 1.46 8.02 7.15
CA HIS A 204 1.62 7.38 5.84
C HIS A 204 1.09 8.28 4.73
N VAL A 205 -0.10 8.88 4.91
CA VAL A 205 -0.68 9.88 4.00
C VAL A 205 0.28 11.04 3.78
N GLY A 206 0.80 11.64 4.86
CA GLY A 206 1.74 12.76 4.76
C GLY A 206 3.00 12.41 3.96
N LYS A 207 3.57 11.22 4.18
CA LYS A 207 4.70 10.72 3.39
C LYS A 207 4.34 10.49 1.92
N LEU A 208 3.20 9.85 1.65
CA LEU A 208 2.76 9.58 0.29
C LEU A 208 2.52 10.86 -0.50
N VAL A 209 1.78 11.81 0.09
CA VAL A 209 1.55 13.14 -0.48
C VAL A 209 2.87 13.82 -0.78
N THR A 210 3.82 13.78 0.14
CA THR A 210 5.15 14.36 -0.04
C THR A 210 5.93 13.72 -1.20
N TRP A 211 5.89 12.38 -1.34
CA TRP A 211 6.57 11.69 -2.43
C TRP A 211 5.92 11.92 -3.79
N MET A 212 4.59 12.01 -3.83
CA MET A 212 3.83 12.22 -5.07
C MET A 212 3.86 13.67 -5.54
N CYS A 213 3.73 14.65 -4.63
CA CYS A 213 3.66 16.06 -5.00
C CYS A 213 4.99 16.60 -5.58
N LEU A 214 6.11 15.95 -5.22
CA LEU A 214 7.43 16.26 -5.78
C LEU A 214 7.72 15.52 -7.10
N ASN A 215 6.81 14.66 -7.55
CA ASN A 215 6.87 14.08 -8.88
C ASN A 215 6.18 15.03 -9.88
N SER A 216 6.94 15.56 -10.85
CA SER A 216 6.52 16.70 -11.67
C SER A 216 5.29 16.50 -12.54
N SER A 217 4.94 15.25 -12.82
CA SER A 217 3.84 14.89 -13.71
C SER A 217 2.52 14.66 -12.97
N VAL A 218 2.57 14.34 -11.67
CA VAL A 218 1.39 14.02 -10.88
C VAL A 218 0.74 15.34 -10.44
N THR A 219 -0.54 15.50 -10.76
CA THR A 219 -1.33 16.68 -10.38
C THR A 219 -2.45 16.35 -9.40
N GLU A 220 -2.85 15.09 -9.33
CA GLU A 220 -3.94 14.62 -8.48
C GLU A 220 -3.56 13.31 -7.78
N LEU A 221 -3.84 13.24 -6.47
CA LEU A 221 -3.73 12.04 -5.65
C LEU A 221 -5.07 11.77 -4.97
N VAL A 222 -5.69 10.64 -5.29
CA VAL A 222 -6.91 10.17 -4.64
C VAL A 222 -6.53 9.19 -3.53
N ILE A 223 -7.02 9.43 -2.32
CA ILE A 223 -6.81 8.60 -1.15
C ILE A 223 -8.16 8.04 -0.74
N TYR A 224 -8.35 6.75 -1.00
CA TYR A 224 -9.56 6.03 -0.61
C TYR A 224 -9.32 5.27 0.70
N GLU A 225 -10.21 5.46 1.66
CA GLU A 225 -10.17 4.78 2.96
C GLU A 225 -11.49 4.09 3.24
N ARG A 226 -11.47 2.75 3.23
CA ARG A 226 -12.67 1.91 3.34
C ARG A 226 -13.39 2.06 4.68
N THR A 227 -12.64 2.11 5.77
CA THR A 227 -13.20 1.95 7.13
C THR A 227 -13.92 3.20 7.66
N GLY A 228 -13.96 4.30 6.88
CA GLY A 228 -14.55 5.56 7.29
C GLY A 228 -13.96 6.09 8.61
N THR A 229 -12.74 5.65 8.94
CA THR A 229 -12.06 6.01 10.18
C THR A 229 -11.56 7.46 10.12
N LEU A 230 -11.46 8.02 8.91
CA LEU A 230 -11.27 9.44 8.62
C LEU A 230 -12.49 10.31 8.98
N GLY A 231 -13.08 10.12 10.15
CA GLY A 231 -13.94 11.11 10.78
C GLY A 231 -13.13 12.23 11.46
N LYS A 232 -12.02 12.68 10.84
CA LYS A 232 -11.02 13.54 11.47
C LYS A 232 -10.96 14.89 10.78
N SER A 233 -10.84 15.92 11.60
CA SER A 233 -10.78 17.32 11.19
C SER A 233 -9.83 17.47 10.00
N VAL A 234 -10.27 18.21 8.99
CA VAL A 234 -9.46 18.73 7.88
C VAL A 234 -8.07 19.17 8.37
N ASP A 235 -8.00 19.78 9.55
CA ASP A 235 -6.76 20.27 10.14
C ASP A 235 -5.76 19.15 10.47
N GLU A 236 -6.20 17.97 10.92
CA GLU A 236 -5.31 16.83 11.17
C GLU A 236 -4.67 16.32 9.89
N ILE A 237 -5.42 16.33 8.78
CA ILE A 237 -4.92 15.92 7.46
C ILE A 237 -3.90 16.94 6.94
N LYS A 238 -4.20 18.25 7.05
CA LYS A 238 -3.25 19.31 6.69
C LYS A 238 -1.97 19.21 7.51
N GLU A 239 -2.09 19.02 8.82
CA GLU A 239 -0.95 18.86 9.72
C GLU A 239 -0.12 17.63 9.33
N ALA A 240 -0.77 16.51 9.01
CA ALA A 240 -0.08 15.30 8.57
C ALA A 240 0.73 15.52 7.28
N VAL A 241 0.17 16.23 6.30
CA VAL A 241 0.86 16.61 5.06
C VAL A 241 2.07 17.51 5.37
N LEU A 242 1.91 18.51 6.23
CA LEU A 242 3.01 19.38 6.65
C LEU A 242 4.10 18.62 7.40
N ILE A 243 3.74 17.66 8.25
CA ILE A 243 4.69 16.79 8.95
C ILE A 243 5.47 15.94 7.94
N GLY A 244 4.81 15.43 6.90
CA GLY A 244 5.49 14.71 5.81
C GLY A 244 6.54 15.55 5.10
N LEU A 245 6.17 16.78 4.73
CA LEU A 245 7.07 17.75 4.09
C LEU A 245 8.21 18.16 5.01
N SER A 246 7.91 18.48 6.28
CA SER A 246 8.92 18.91 7.26
C SER A 246 9.95 17.83 7.53
N GLN A 247 9.54 16.55 7.59
CA GLN A 247 10.47 15.43 7.71
C GLN A 247 11.46 15.38 6.55
N MET A 248 11.04 15.68 5.32
CA MET A 248 11.94 15.74 4.18
C MET A 248 12.89 16.94 4.25
N ILE A 249 12.34 18.10 4.61
CA ILE A 249 13.08 19.36 4.78
C ILE A 249 14.21 19.22 5.80
N CYS A 250 13.97 18.54 6.93
CA CYS A 250 14.99 18.31 7.96
C CYS A 250 16.25 17.58 7.46
N PHE A 251 16.17 16.90 6.31
CA PHE A 251 17.31 16.21 5.70
C PHE A 251 17.86 16.92 4.46
N CYS A 252 17.33 18.10 4.10
CA CYS A 252 17.79 18.87 2.96
C CYS A 252 18.96 19.79 3.35
N ASP A 253 19.99 19.82 2.50
CA ASP A 253 21.03 20.86 2.58
C ASP A 253 20.50 22.23 2.09
N SER A 254 21.26 23.31 2.29
CA SER A 254 20.81 24.67 1.92
C SER A 254 20.56 24.84 0.42
N PHE A 255 21.23 24.07 -0.44
CA PHE A 255 20.99 24.10 -1.89
C PHE A 255 19.73 23.32 -2.24
N GLU A 256 19.55 22.13 -1.66
CA GLU A 256 18.34 21.32 -1.81
C GLU A 256 17.10 22.08 -1.33
N MET A 257 17.20 22.88 -0.27
CA MET A 257 16.10 23.72 0.20
C MET A 257 15.68 24.79 -0.83
N GLN A 258 16.64 25.38 -1.54
CA GLN A 258 16.34 26.35 -2.62
C GLN A 258 15.69 25.68 -3.83
N ASP A 259 16.09 24.44 -4.14
CA ASP A 259 15.47 23.68 -5.21
C ASP A 259 14.07 23.19 -4.80
N LEU A 260 13.92 22.75 -3.54
CA LEU A 260 12.65 22.31 -2.99
C LEU A 260 11.60 23.43 -3.01
N SER A 261 11.96 24.65 -2.61
CA SER A 261 11.02 25.80 -2.62
C SER A 261 10.54 26.18 -4.02
N ARG A 262 11.25 25.77 -5.08
CA ARG A 262 10.84 25.94 -6.49
C ARG A 262 9.97 24.81 -7.00
N LEU A 263 10.14 23.61 -6.44
CA LEU A 263 9.48 22.38 -6.90
C LEU A 263 8.17 22.09 -6.16
N VAL A 264 8.06 22.48 -4.89
CA VAL A 264 6.86 22.23 -4.08
C VAL A 264 5.65 22.92 -4.72
N PRO A 265 4.62 22.15 -5.12
CA PRO A 265 3.40 22.72 -5.68
C PRO A 265 2.52 23.32 -4.58
N LYS A 266 1.49 24.06 -4.96
CA LYS A 266 0.39 24.43 -4.05
C LYS A 266 -0.42 23.16 -3.76
N ILE A 267 -0.33 22.65 -2.53
CA ILE A 267 -1.10 21.46 -2.13
C ILE A 267 -2.49 21.90 -1.64
N VAL A 268 -3.52 21.34 -2.27
CA VAL A 268 -4.93 21.54 -1.92
C VAL A 268 -5.51 20.20 -1.48
N VAL A 269 -6.06 20.17 -0.27
CA VAL A 269 -6.76 19.00 0.27
C VAL A 269 -8.25 19.17 0.00
N ASP A 270 -8.85 18.21 -0.69
CA ASP A 270 -10.26 18.17 -1.06
C ASP A 270 -10.93 17.02 -0.30
N ILE A 271 -11.87 17.36 0.57
CA ILE A 271 -12.63 16.42 1.40
C ILE A 271 -14.10 16.72 1.15
N ASP A 272 -14.85 15.74 0.61
CA ASP A 272 -16.28 15.88 0.29
C ASP A 272 -16.64 17.08 -0.60
N GLY A 273 -15.71 17.52 -1.46
CA GLY A 273 -15.87 18.67 -2.35
C GLY A 273 -15.50 20.03 -1.74
N GLU A 274 -15.11 20.06 -0.45
CA GLU A 274 -14.55 21.24 0.19
C GLU A 274 -13.02 21.28 0.01
N GLN A 275 -12.55 22.33 -0.66
CA GLN A 275 -11.13 22.53 -0.92
C GLN A 275 -10.45 23.38 0.15
N HIS A 276 -9.33 22.89 0.65
CA HIS A 276 -8.55 23.55 1.66
C HIS A 276 -7.08 23.67 1.29
N ASP A 277 -6.57 24.90 1.30
CA ASP A 277 -5.19 25.22 0.93
C ASP A 277 -4.22 24.95 2.10
N VAL A 278 -3.18 24.14 1.85
CA VAL A 278 -2.10 23.84 2.82
C VAL A 278 -0.93 24.82 2.66
N SER A 279 -0.79 25.45 1.50
CA SER A 279 0.39 26.26 1.15
C SER A 279 0.56 27.50 2.03
N ALA A 280 -0.53 28.02 2.60
CA ALA A 280 -0.50 29.10 3.57
C ALA A 280 0.34 28.77 4.83
N GLN A 281 0.53 27.48 5.14
CA GLN A 281 1.25 27.01 6.31
C GLN A 281 2.72 26.63 6.03
N TYR A 282 3.18 26.70 4.78
CA TYR A 282 4.58 26.42 4.41
C TYR A 282 5.64 27.22 5.19
N PRO A 283 5.43 28.51 5.52
CA PRO A 283 6.39 29.24 6.33
C PRO A 283 6.64 28.61 7.71
N MET A 284 5.64 27.89 8.27
CA MET A 284 5.77 27.24 9.58
C MET A 284 6.79 26.08 9.56
N ILE A 285 7.02 25.47 8.40
CA ILE A 285 7.99 24.38 8.21
C ILE A 285 9.30 24.86 7.58
N GLY A 286 9.54 26.18 7.53
CA GLY A 286 10.78 26.78 7.02
C GLY A 286 10.85 26.92 5.49
N LEU A 287 9.76 26.65 4.78
CA LEU A 287 9.64 26.95 3.35
C LEU A 287 9.20 28.40 3.16
N VAL A 288 10.18 29.29 2.99
CA VAL A 288 9.99 30.72 2.77
C VAL A 288 10.10 31.02 1.26
N ASP A 289 9.37 32.03 0.79
CA ASP A 289 9.37 32.50 -0.61
C ASP A 289 8.96 31.47 -1.68
N VAL A 290 8.15 30.47 -1.28
CA VAL A 290 7.57 29.50 -2.22
C VAL A 290 6.60 30.25 -3.15
N LYS A 291 6.91 30.22 -4.45
CA LYS A 291 5.99 30.66 -5.51
C LYS A 291 5.54 29.40 -6.26
N PRO A 292 4.44 28.77 -5.82
CA PRO A 292 4.03 27.50 -6.40
C PRO A 292 3.71 27.72 -7.88
N SER A 293 4.37 26.95 -8.74
CA SER A 293 4.19 27.01 -10.19
C SER A 293 3.06 26.11 -10.68
N LYS A 294 2.60 25.19 -9.83
CA LYS A 294 1.60 24.16 -10.11
C LYS A 294 0.74 23.91 -8.88
N GLU A 295 -0.45 23.37 -9.11
CA GLU A 295 -1.36 22.92 -8.07
C GLU A 295 -1.35 21.38 -8.01
N PHE A 296 -1.39 20.84 -6.80
CA PHE A 296 -1.44 19.41 -6.52
C PHE A 296 -2.64 19.13 -5.61
N ILE A 297 -3.61 18.39 -6.12
CA ILE A 297 -4.89 18.14 -5.43
C ILE A 297 -4.83 16.78 -4.76
N VAL A 298 -5.14 16.74 -3.46
CA VAL A 298 -5.28 15.51 -2.68
C VAL A 298 -6.74 15.31 -2.32
N LYS A 299 -7.39 14.33 -2.94
CA LYS A 299 -8.80 14.01 -2.68
C LYS A 299 -8.90 12.89 -1.66
N PHE A 300 -9.70 13.08 -0.62
CA PHE A 300 -10.06 12.02 0.31
C PHE A 300 -11.47 11.53 0.00
N VAL A 301 -11.61 10.22 -0.09
CA VAL A 301 -12.85 9.56 -0.51
C VAL A 301 -13.10 8.38 0.42
N ASP A 302 -14.33 8.23 0.90
CA ASP A 302 -14.77 7.09 1.69
C ASP A 302 -15.73 6.18 0.90
N GLU A 303 -16.14 5.04 1.47
CA GLU A 303 -17.09 4.10 0.84
C GLU A 303 -18.49 4.71 0.62
N ASN A 304 -18.83 5.81 1.31
CA ASN A 304 -20.14 6.46 1.21
C ASN A 304 -20.15 7.64 0.22
N SER A 305 -18.99 8.03 -0.30
CA SER A 305 -18.80 9.16 -1.20
C SER A 305 -19.34 8.86 -2.59
N ASP A 306 -19.86 9.88 -3.27
CA ASP A 306 -20.34 9.75 -4.65
C ASP A 306 -19.17 9.62 -5.64
N HIS A 307 -18.82 8.38 -5.98
CA HIS A 307 -17.67 8.04 -6.81
C HIS A 307 -17.83 8.44 -8.29
N ASP A 308 -19.05 8.78 -8.74
CA ASP A 308 -19.34 9.12 -10.14
C ASP A 308 -18.67 10.43 -10.60
N THR A 309 -18.23 11.26 -9.65
CA THR A 309 -17.57 12.55 -9.91
C THR A 309 -16.04 12.44 -10.00
N LEU A 310 -15.46 11.27 -9.68
CA LEU A 310 -14.02 11.08 -9.66
C LEU A 310 -13.48 10.83 -11.08
N LYS A 311 -12.41 11.55 -11.43
CA LYS A 311 -11.67 11.26 -12.66
C LYS A 311 -11.01 9.89 -12.53
N PRO A 312 -10.93 9.11 -13.63
CA PRO A 312 -10.20 7.84 -13.62
C PRO A 312 -8.72 8.09 -13.27
N SER A 313 -8.19 7.31 -12.34
CA SER A 313 -6.76 7.31 -12.01
C SER A 313 -5.99 6.35 -12.92
N GLU A 314 -4.84 6.79 -13.41
CA GLU A 314 -4.00 6.01 -14.33
C GLU A 314 -3.20 4.93 -13.59
N LEU A 315 -2.88 5.18 -12.32
CA LEU A 315 -2.22 4.25 -11.41
C LEU A 315 -3.05 4.07 -10.14
N ILE A 316 -3.40 2.83 -9.81
CA ILE A 316 -4.07 2.47 -8.55
C ILE A 316 -3.11 1.64 -7.71
N MET A 317 -2.78 2.14 -6.52
CA MET A 317 -1.98 1.44 -5.52
C MET A 317 -2.90 0.89 -4.42
N ILE A 318 -2.95 -0.43 -4.29
CA ILE A 318 -3.72 -1.09 -3.23
C ILE A 318 -2.79 -1.36 -2.05
N MET A 319 -2.95 -0.59 -0.99
CA MET A 319 -2.20 -0.73 0.26
C MET A 319 -3.06 -1.47 1.29
N SER A 320 -3.28 -2.76 1.00
CA SER A 320 -4.15 -3.65 1.77
C SER A 320 -3.60 -5.09 1.77
N PRO A 321 -3.76 -5.83 2.88
CA PRO A 321 -3.45 -7.26 2.93
C PRO A 321 -4.42 -8.12 2.10
N GLU A 322 -5.69 -7.74 1.91
CA GLU A 322 -6.67 -8.57 1.20
C GLU A 322 -6.65 -8.41 -0.33
N THR A 323 -5.86 -7.48 -0.88
CA THR A 323 -5.72 -7.23 -2.32
C THR A 323 -7.06 -7.00 -3.06
N LYS A 324 -8.01 -6.32 -2.40
CA LYS A 324 -9.31 -5.97 -2.97
C LYS A 324 -9.40 -4.45 -3.14
N LEU A 325 -10.29 -4.03 -4.05
CA LEU A 325 -10.61 -2.62 -4.28
C LEU A 325 -11.68 -2.08 -3.33
N PHE A 326 -12.37 -2.95 -2.58
CA PHE A 326 -13.33 -2.58 -1.54
C PHE A 326 -14.38 -1.54 -1.96
N GLY A 327 -15.00 -1.74 -3.13
CA GLY A 327 -16.01 -0.81 -3.64
C GLY A 327 -15.42 0.43 -4.33
N TYR A 328 -14.10 0.68 -4.23
CA TYR A 328 -13.42 1.69 -5.04
C TYR A 328 -13.53 1.32 -6.52
N SER A 329 -14.53 1.91 -7.15
CA SER A 329 -14.85 1.77 -8.56
C SER A 329 -14.70 3.13 -9.22
N SER A 330 -13.53 3.76 -9.09
CA SER A 330 -13.21 4.85 -10.02
C SER A 330 -13.02 4.25 -11.41
N CYS A 331 -14.12 4.03 -12.14
CA CYS A 331 -14.13 3.78 -13.58
C CYS A 331 -13.28 2.59 -14.07
N ALA A 332 -13.17 1.48 -13.32
CA ALA A 332 -12.68 0.22 -13.89
C ALA A 332 -13.66 -0.38 -14.92
N GLU A 333 -14.86 0.19 -15.07
CA GLU A 333 -15.89 -0.23 -16.02
C GLU A 333 -15.95 0.57 -17.33
N TYR A 334 -15.12 1.61 -17.52
CA TYR A 334 -15.03 2.28 -18.82
C TYR A 334 -13.77 1.85 -19.57
N GLY A 335 -13.98 1.06 -20.62
CA GLY A 335 -12.94 0.65 -21.55
C GLY A 335 -12.17 1.83 -22.15
N ASP A 336 -10.92 1.55 -22.52
CA ASP A 336 -9.94 2.41 -23.23
C ASP A 336 -8.90 3.18 -22.40
N HIS A 337 -8.84 3.03 -21.07
CA HIS A 337 -7.72 3.55 -20.28
C HIS A 337 -6.90 2.43 -19.62
N ASP A 338 -5.58 2.42 -19.89
CA ASP A 338 -4.62 1.47 -19.33
C ASP A 338 -4.42 1.74 -17.82
N VAL A 339 -5.34 1.24 -16.99
CA VAL A 339 -5.26 1.35 -15.53
C VAL A 339 -4.30 0.28 -15.00
N THR A 340 -3.19 0.69 -14.37
CA THR A 340 -2.32 -0.26 -13.68
C THR A 340 -2.70 -0.38 -12.22
N ILE A 341 -3.00 -1.60 -11.77
CA ILE A 341 -3.25 -1.93 -10.37
C ILE A 341 -2.00 -2.58 -9.77
N SER A 342 -1.46 -2.00 -8.69
CA SER A 342 -0.33 -2.56 -7.95
C SER A 342 -0.71 -2.88 -6.51
N ASN A 343 -0.51 -4.13 -6.10
CA ASN A 343 -0.68 -4.56 -4.71
C ASN A 343 0.59 -4.25 -3.90
N CYS A 344 0.44 -3.38 -2.90
CA CYS A 344 1.45 -2.92 -1.98
C CYS A 344 1.09 -3.41 -0.56
N VAL A 345 1.44 -4.65 -0.23
CA VAL A 345 1.07 -5.30 1.05
C VAL A 345 1.51 -4.50 2.27
N ASP A 346 2.65 -3.81 2.17
CA ASP A 346 3.18 -2.93 3.21
C ASP A 346 3.32 -1.49 2.69
N PHE A 347 2.96 -0.50 3.53
CA PHE A 347 3.25 0.91 3.27
C PHE A 347 4.76 1.16 3.43
N SER A 348 5.47 1.22 2.31
CA SER A 348 6.89 1.57 2.28
C SER A 348 7.22 2.34 1.01
N PHE A 349 8.27 3.17 1.05
CA PHE A 349 8.75 3.84 -0.15
C PHE A 349 9.10 2.85 -1.27
N GLY A 350 9.67 1.70 -0.92
CA GLY A 350 9.99 0.63 -1.87
C GLY A 350 8.76 0.04 -2.55
N SER A 351 7.63 -0.08 -1.83
CA SER A 351 6.35 -0.52 -2.40
C SER A 351 5.82 0.50 -3.42
N VAL A 352 5.94 1.80 -3.12
CA VAL A 352 5.54 2.88 -4.04
C VAL A 352 6.41 2.89 -5.29
N VAL A 353 7.73 2.81 -5.14
CA VAL A 353 8.67 2.70 -6.28
C VAL A 353 8.37 1.46 -7.11
N LYS A 354 8.07 0.33 -6.47
CA LYS A 354 7.68 -0.91 -7.13
C LYS A 354 6.41 -0.72 -7.97
N ALA A 355 5.40 -0.04 -7.43
CA ALA A 355 4.15 0.23 -8.14
C ALA A 355 4.38 1.10 -9.39
N ILE A 356 5.22 2.13 -9.28
CA ILE A 356 5.58 3.00 -10.41
C ILE A 356 6.34 2.23 -11.48
N LEU A 357 7.25 1.33 -11.10
CA LEU A 357 7.97 0.49 -12.06
C LEU A 357 7.04 -0.50 -12.77
N LEU A 358 6.08 -1.07 -12.05
CA LEU A 358 5.05 -1.92 -12.66
C LEU A 358 4.22 -1.14 -13.68
N PHE A 359 3.82 0.10 -13.36
CA PHE A 359 3.11 0.98 -14.29
C PHE A 359 3.87 1.14 -15.62
N HIS A 360 5.16 1.48 -15.56
CA HIS A 360 5.97 1.64 -16.76
C HIS A 360 6.20 0.34 -17.53
N MET A 361 6.46 -0.76 -16.84
CA MET A 361 6.69 -2.06 -17.48
C MET A 361 5.44 -2.61 -18.17
N ASN A 362 4.25 -2.24 -17.67
CA ASN A 362 2.97 -2.61 -18.27
C ASN A 362 2.55 -1.70 -19.44
N GLY A 363 3.40 -0.73 -19.83
CA GLY A 363 3.11 0.19 -20.94
C GLY A 363 2.38 1.46 -20.53
N GLY A 364 2.07 1.63 -19.25
CA GLY A 364 1.59 2.89 -18.69
C GLY A 364 2.61 3.99 -18.96
N GLY A 365 2.33 4.85 -19.94
CA GLY A 365 3.24 5.90 -20.40
C GLY A 365 3.72 5.79 -21.85
N ARG A 366 3.38 4.74 -22.62
CA ARG A 366 3.71 4.67 -24.07
C ARG A 366 2.93 5.65 -24.97
N GLY A 367 2.07 6.49 -24.40
CA GLY A 367 1.26 7.47 -25.14
C GLY A 367 1.90 8.85 -25.36
N ARG A 368 3.10 9.16 -24.84
CA ARG A 368 3.74 10.48 -25.03
C ARG A 368 5.27 10.38 -25.14
N LEU A 369 5.76 10.06 -26.34
CA LEU A 369 7.11 10.43 -26.80
C LEU A 369 6.98 11.25 -28.08
#